data_AF-A0A838NI29-F1
#
_entry.id   AF-A0A838NI29-F1
#
_cell.length_a   1.000
_cell.length_b   1.000
_cell.length_c   1.000
_cell.angle_alpha   90.00
_cell.angle_beta   90.00
_cell.angle_gamma   90.00
#
_symmetry.space_group_name_H-M   'P 1'
#
loop_
_entity.id
_entity.type
_entity.pdbx_description
1 polymer ?
#
loop_
_entity_poly.entity_id
_entity_poly.type
_entity_poly.pdbx_seq_one_letter_code
_entity_poly.pdbx_strand_id
1 'polypeptide(L)'
;MTSRARLVTVLVIVGFIAFLVYSTLEVQRVECTVAVNFQGERRSATASGATEESAAEQAQTAACGPLVQGMDESIACSRRPTTARQCRRL
;
A
#
# COMPACT_ATOMS: atom_id res chain seq x y z
N MET A 1 -19.10 27.15 -30.80
CA MET A 1 -17.77 26.55 -30.54
C MET A 1 -17.20 26.08 -31.87
N THR A 2 -16.09 26.67 -32.32
CA THR A 2 -15.42 26.30 -33.57
C THR A 2 -14.91 24.85 -33.49
N SER A 3 -14.93 24.12 -34.61
CA SER A 3 -14.53 22.70 -34.67
C SER A 3 -13.12 22.44 -34.13
N ARG A 4 -12.23 23.44 -34.23
CA ARG A 4 -10.87 23.42 -33.67
C ARG A 4 -10.85 23.41 -32.15
N ALA A 5 -11.68 24.22 -31.51
CA ALA A 5 -11.78 24.27 -30.05
C ALA A 5 -12.31 22.94 -29.48
N ARG A 6 -13.32 22.35 -30.12
CA ARG A 6 -13.83 21.02 -29.74
C ARG A 6 -12.74 19.94 -29.83
N LEU A 7 -11.95 19.94 -30.90
CA LEU A 7 -10.92 18.91 -31.11
C LEU A 7 -9.77 19.01 -30.10
N VAL A 8 -9.36 20.24 -29.76
CA VAL A 8 -8.37 20.48 -28.68
C VAL A 8 -8.91 20.02 -27.33
N THR A 9 -10.16 20.36 -26.99
CA THR A 9 -10.76 19.91 -25.72
C THR A 9 -10.83 18.39 -25.63
N VAL A 10 -11.23 17.70 -26.70
CA VAL A 10 -11.26 16.23 -26.73
C VAL A 10 -9.86 15.64 -26.54
N LEU A 11 -8.83 16.17 -27.21
CA LEU A 11 -7.46 15.71 -27.05
C LEU A 11 -6.95 15.86 -25.61
N VAL A 12 -7.24 17.00 -24.97
CA VAL A 12 -6.84 17.25 -23.58
C VAL A 12 -7.52 16.26 -22.64
N ILE A 13 -8.83 16.01 -22.81
CA ILE A 13 -9.58 15.06 -22.00
C ILE A 13 -9.02 13.64 -22.18
N VAL A 14 -8.78 13.20 -23.41
CA VAL A 14 -8.24 11.87 -23.71
C VAL A 14 -6.84 11.72 -23.13
N GLY A 15 -5.98 12.73 -23.29
CA GLY A 15 -4.63 12.72 -22.72
C GLY A 15 -4.64 12.64 -21.19
N PHE A 16 -5.55 13.37 -20.53
CA PHE A 16 -5.70 13.32 -19.08
C PHE A 16 -6.18 11.95 -18.59
N ILE A 17 -7.17 11.35 -19.27
CA ILE A 17 -7.64 10.00 -18.94
C ILE A 17 -6.50 8.98 -19.10
N ALA A 18 -5.75 9.06 -20.20
CA ALA A 18 -4.61 8.17 -20.43
C ALA A 18 -3.53 8.31 -19.33
N PHE A 19 -3.23 9.55 -18.92
CA PHE A 19 -2.29 9.84 -17.83
C PHE A 19 -2.75 9.26 -16.49
N LEU A 20 -4.03 9.41 -16.14
CA LEU A 20 -4.59 8.85 -14.90
C LEU A 20 -4.55 7.33 -14.90
N VAL A 21 -4.92 6.69 -16.01
CA VAL A 21 -4.89 5.23 -16.15
C VAL A 21 -3.46 4.72 -16.03
N TYR A 22 -2.49 5.36 -16.71
CA TYR A 22 -1.08 5.01 -16.61
C TYR A 22 -0.55 5.15 -15.18
N SER A 23 -0.86 6.27 -14.52
CA SER A 23 -0.46 6.53 -13.12
C SER A 23 -1.08 5.53 -12.14
N THR A 24 -2.28 5.02 -12.43
CA THR A 24 -2.97 4.03 -11.59
C THR A 24 -2.40 2.63 -11.78
N LEU A 25 -1.99 2.28 -13.01
CA LEU A 25 -1.41 0.99 -13.37
C LEU A 25 0.06 0.87 -12.95
N GLU A 26 0.80 1.98 -12.94
CA GLU A 26 2.21 2.01 -12.50
C GLU A 26 2.38 1.86 -10.98
N VAL A 27 1.28 1.75 -10.23
CA VAL A 27 1.30 1.16 -8.88
C VAL A 27 1.59 -0.34 -9.04
N GLN A 28 2.81 -0.68 -9.45
CA GLN A 28 3.35 -2.03 -9.36
C GLN A 28 3.31 -2.42 -7.89
N ARG A 29 2.34 -3.27 -7.56
CA ARG A 29 1.97 -3.55 -6.18
C ARG A 29 2.99 -4.53 -5.65
N VAL A 30 3.87 -4.06 -4.77
CA VAL A 30 4.68 -4.96 -3.98
C VAL A 30 3.81 -5.50 -2.87
N GLU A 31 3.67 -6.82 -2.80
CA GLU A 31 2.99 -7.49 -1.70
C GLU A 31 4.03 -7.95 -0.68
N CYS A 32 3.86 -7.54 0.57
CA CYS A 32 4.68 -8.00 1.68
C CYS A 32 3.81 -8.68 2.73
N THR A 33 4.24 -9.86 3.16
CA THR A 33 3.75 -10.57 4.32
C THR A 33 4.71 -10.38 5.48
N VAL A 34 4.19 -9.88 6.59
CA VAL A 34 4.95 -9.61 7.81
C VAL A 34 4.34 -10.39 8.97
N ALA A 35 5.19 -11.08 9.72
CA ALA A 35 4.81 -11.73 10.97
C ALA A 35 5.45 -11.01 12.16
N VAL A 36 4.62 -10.65 13.12
CA VAL A 36 5.02 -10.04 14.40
C VAL A 36 4.65 -10.97 15.55
N ASN A 37 5.45 -10.93 16.60
CA ASN A 37 5.13 -11.56 17.87
C ASN A 37 4.97 -10.47 18.92
N PHE A 38 3.77 -10.38 19.50
CA PHE A 38 3.42 -9.37 20.48
C PHE A 38 2.63 -10.01 21.62
N GLN A 39 3.09 -9.77 22.86
CA GLN A 39 2.51 -10.34 24.09
C GLN A 39 2.32 -11.88 24.09
N GLY A 40 3.20 -12.61 23.39
CA GLY A 40 3.13 -14.07 23.29
C GLY A 40 2.20 -14.59 22.19
N GLU A 41 1.50 -13.70 21.48
CA GLU A 41 0.72 -14.04 20.30
C GLU A 41 1.49 -13.68 19.03
N ARG A 42 1.60 -14.65 18.12
CA ARG A 42 2.21 -14.44 16.80
C ARG A 42 1.10 -14.28 15.77
N ARG A 43 1.14 -13.19 15.01
CA ARG A 43 0.22 -12.99 13.89
C ARG A 43 0.96 -12.49 12.65
N SER A 44 0.49 -12.97 11.51
CA SER A 44 0.94 -12.53 10.19
C SER A 44 -0.16 -11.73 9.51
N ALA A 45 0.22 -10.66 8.82
CA ALA A 45 -0.64 -9.97 7.89
C ALA A 45 0.10 -9.69 6.58
N THR A 46 -0.67 -9.57 5.51
CA THR A 46 -0.18 -9.26 4.17
C THR A 46 -0.75 -7.93 3.75
N ALA A 47 0.10 -7.06 3.19
CA ALA A 47 -0.33 -5.80 2.60
C ALA A 47 0.44 -5.50 1.32
N SER A 48 -0.21 -4.77 0.42
CA SER A 48 0.39 -4.30 -0.82
C SER A 48 0.71 -2.81 -0.76
N GLY A 49 1.87 -2.41 -1.28
CA GLY A 49 2.32 -1.03 -1.34
C GLY A 49 3.02 -0.72 -2.66
N ALA A 50 3.32 0.55 -2.89
CA ALA A 50 4.10 0.98 -4.07
C ALA A 50 5.58 0.55 -3.98
N THR A 51 6.06 0.23 -2.76
CA THR A 51 7.43 -0.19 -2.48
C THR A 51 7.43 -1.33 -1.46
N GLU A 52 8.52 -2.11 -1.40
CA GLU A 52 8.69 -3.16 -0.38
C GLU A 52 8.65 -2.62 1.05
N GLU A 53 9.12 -1.39 1.26
CA GLU A 53 9.09 -0.72 2.56
C GLU A 53 7.67 -0.32 2.94
N SER A 54 6.97 0.41 2.06
CA SER A 54 5.57 0.82 2.31
C SER A 54 4.63 -0.39 2.46
N ALA A 55 4.86 -1.47 1.71
CA ALA A 55 4.10 -2.70 1.83
C ALA A 55 4.38 -3.41 3.17
N ALA A 56 5.64 -3.46 3.61
CA ALA A 56 6.01 -4.08 4.87
C ALA A 56 5.50 -3.28 6.09
N GLU A 57 5.59 -1.95 6.06
CA GLU A 57 5.05 -1.10 7.13
C GLU A 57 3.53 -1.23 7.26
N GLN A 58 2.81 -1.23 6.13
CA GLN A 58 1.37 -1.45 6.11
C GLN A 58 1.02 -2.86 6.62
N ALA A 59 1.77 -3.88 6.20
CA ALA A 59 1.58 -5.26 6.64
C ALA A 59 1.84 -5.40 8.14
N GLN A 60 2.88 -4.74 8.67
CA GLN A 60 3.18 -4.72 10.09
C GLN A 60 2.06 -4.04 10.89
N THR A 61 1.59 -2.88 10.43
CA THR A 61 0.49 -2.14 11.07
C THR A 61 -0.79 -2.98 11.07
N ALA A 62 -1.10 -3.65 9.96
CA ALA A 62 -2.25 -4.54 9.85
C ALA A 62 -2.12 -5.79 10.74
N ALA A 63 -0.90 -6.33 10.90
CA ALA A 63 -0.65 -7.47 11.79
C ALA A 63 -0.82 -7.07 13.27
N CYS A 64 -0.45 -5.85 13.63
CA CYS A 64 -0.56 -5.32 14.98
C CYS A 64 -2.00 -4.96 15.37
N GLY A 65 -2.84 -4.48 14.45
CA GLY A 65 -4.23 -4.08 14.73
C GLY A 65 -5.04 -5.05 15.60
N PRO A 66 -5.10 -6.35 15.28
CA PRO A 66 -5.82 -7.33 16.09
C PRO A 66 -5.05 -7.88 17.31
N LEU A 67 -3.76 -7.59 17.46
CA LEU A 67 -2.95 -8.01 18.61
C LEU A 67 -3.02 -7.01 19.79
N VAL A 68 -3.56 -5.83 19.55
CA VAL A 68 -3.48 -4.67 20.45
C VAL A 68 -4.87 -4.20 20.81
N GLN A 69 -5.07 -3.85 22.08
CA GLN A 69 -6.37 -3.36 22.59
C GLN A 69 -6.38 -1.84 22.80
N GLY A 70 -5.24 -1.17 22.63
CA GLY A 70 -5.10 0.28 22.78
C GLY A 70 -4.08 0.91 21.83
N MET A 71 -4.07 2.25 21.76
CA MET A 71 -3.13 2.99 20.91
C MET A 71 -1.66 2.82 21.35
N ASP A 72 -1.39 2.73 22.65
CA ASP A 72 -0.01 2.56 23.13
C ASP A 72 0.57 1.22 22.67
N GLU A 73 -0.24 0.17 22.72
CA GLU A 73 0.14 -1.17 22.27
C GLU A 73 0.33 -1.21 20.75
N SER A 74 -0.49 -0.49 19.97
CA SER A 74 -0.34 -0.43 18.51
C SER A 74 0.98 0.21 18.10
N ILE A 75 1.39 1.28 18.78
CA ILE A 75 2.68 1.94 18.58
C ILE A 75 3.83 1.04 19.05
N ALA A 76 3.67 0.35 20.18
CA ALA A 76 4.68 -0.57 20.68
C ALA A 76 4.90 -1.76 19.72
N CYS A 77 3.82 -2.31 19.15
CA CYS A 77 3.87 -3.40 18.19
C CYS A 77 4.47 -2.95 16.84
N SER A 78 4.12 -1.77 16.34
CA SER A 78 4.67 -1.28 15.06
C SER A 78 6.16 -0.99 15.11
N ARG A 79 6.70 -0.64 16.29
CA ARG A 79 8.15 -0.42 16.50
C ARG A 79 8.93 -1.69 16.79
N ARG A 80 8.28 -2.83 16.99
CA ARG A 80 8.97 -4.10 17.27
C ARG A 80 9.62 -4.65 16.01
N PRO A 81 10.79 -5.32 16.13
CA PRO A 81 11.37 -6.02 15.00
C PRO A 81 10.44 -7.17 14.56
N THR A 82 10.19 -7.24 13.26
CA THR A 82 9.38 -8.29 12.65
C THR A 82 10.14 -9.62 12.70
N THR A 83 9.44 -10.71 13.00
CA THR A 83 10.07 -12.03 13.12
C THR A 83 10.24 -12.71 11.76
N ALA A 84 9.39 -12.34 10.80
CA ALA A 84 9.54 -12.75 9.40
C ALA A 84 9.00 -11.64 8.49
N ARG A 85 9.73 -11.38 7.41
CA ARG A 85 9.34 -10.46 6.33
C ARG A 85 9.56 -11.18 5.02
N GLN A 86 8.50 -11.33 4.24
CA GLN A 86 8.56 -11.86 2.88
C GLN A 86 7.90 -10.85 1.95
N CYS A 87 8.67 -10.34 1.01
CA CYS A 87 8.18 -9.38 0.01
C CYS A 87 8.30 -9.99 -1.38
N ARG A 88 7.26 -9.82 -2.18
CA ARG A 88 7.16 -10.25 -3.57
C ARG A 88 6.61 -9.10 -4.40
N ARG A 89 7.20 -8.86 -5.57
CA ARG A 89 6.60 -8.00 -6.60
C ARG A 89 5.52 -8.77 -7.35
N LEU A 90 4.34 -8.16 -7.49
CA LEU A 90 3.22 -8.67 -8.29
C LEU A 90 3.38 -8.28 -9.76
#